data_AF-J7GDI0-F1
#
_entry.id   AF-J7GDI0-F1
#
_cell.length_a   1.000
_cell.length_b   1.000
_cell.length_c   1.000
_cell.angle_alpha   90.00
_cell.angle_beta   90.00
_cell.angle_gamma   90.00
#
_symmetry.space_group_name_H-M   'P 1'
#
loop_
_entity.id
_entity.type
_entity.pdbx_description
1 polymer ?
#
loop_
_entity_poly.entity_id
_entity_poly.type
_entity_poly.pdbx_seq_one_letter_code
_entity_poly.pdbx_strand_id
1 'polypeptide(L)'
;TDEDAMQALKGMAATFRVASSNIIKTSAERRLPSTDSVVTMLKWVERHFNKRKPRNNSITYKLKKQDSVKMHMSFDCKPYHNSSSDENA
;
A
#
# COMPACT_ATOMS: atom_id res chain seq x y z
N THR A 1 -14.54 -24.64 3.69
CA THR A 1 -13.30 -24.99 4.43
C THR A 1 -12.34 -23.79 4.42
N ASP A 2 -11.29 -23.73 5.26
CA ASP A 2 -10.29 -22.64 5.21
C ASP A 2 -9.60 -22.56 3.84
N GLU A 3 -9.52 -23.69 3.14
CA GLU A 3 -8.95 -23.80 1.81
C GLU A 3 -9.76 -23.08 0.71
N ASP A 4 -11.10 -23.05 0.83
CA ASP A 4 -11.98 -22.31 -0.09
C ASP A 4 -11.80 -20.80 0.10
N ALA A 5 -11.61 -20.36 1.36
CA ALA A 5 -11.38 -18.96 1.67
C ALA A 5 -10.02 -18.49 1.12
N MET A 6 -8.97 -19.32 1.24
CA MET A 6 -7.66 -19.03 0.64
C MET A 6 -7.75 -18.94 -0.89
N GLN A 7 -8.56 -19.81 -1.51
CA GLN A 7 -8.80 -19.79 -2.96
C GLN A 7 -9.59 -18.55 -3.39
N ALA A 8 -10.61 -18.15 -2.64
CA ALA A 8 -11.41 -16.96 -2.92
C ALA A 8 -10.60 -15.66 -2.81
N LEU A 9 -9.61 -15.62 -1.92
CA LEU A 9 -8.72 -14.45 -1.73
C LEU A 9 -7.54 -14.39 -2.71
N LYS A 10 -7.33 -15.45 -3.51
CA LYS A 10 -6.20 -15.55 -4.43
C LYS A 10 -6.22 -14.41 -5.44
N GLY A 11 -5.14 -13.62 -5.47
CA GLY A 11 -4.97 -12.49 -6.39
C GLY A 11 -5.60 -11.18 -5.92
N MET A 12 -6.46 -11.19 -4.89
CA MET A 12 -6.96 -9.97 -4.25
C MET A 12 -6.14 -9.57 -3.03
N ALA A 13 -5.62 -10.57 -2.30
CA ALA A 13 -4.82 -10.37 -1.11
C ALA A 13 -3.65 -11.34 -1.07
N ALA A 14 -2.59 -10.95 -0.35
CA ALA A 14 -1.51 -11.86 0.01
C ALA A 14 -2.00 -12.81 1.13
N THR A 15 -2.00 -14.11 0.86
CA THR A 15 -2.45 -15.14 1.81
C THR A 15 -1.27 -15.96 2.33
N PHE A 16 -1.31 -16.31 3.62
CA PHE A 16 -0.21 -16.98 4.31
C PHE A 16 -0.68 -18.21 5.07
N ARG A 17 0.03 -19.32 4.92
CA ARG A 17 -0.15 -20.55 5.71
C ARG A 17 1.00 -20.71 6.70
N VAL A 18 0.70 -20.91 7.98
CA VAL A 18 1.71 -21.34 8.96
C VAL A 18 1.88 -22.85 8.86
N ALA A 19 3.05 -23.31 8.47
CA ALA A 19 3.37 -24.73 8.36
C ALA A 19 4.88 -24.94 8.53
N SER A 20 5.25 -25.95 9.32
CA SER A 20 6.66 -26.30 9.55
C SER A 20 7.31 -26.95 8.33
N SER A 21 6.52 -27.48 7.38
CA SER A 21 7.03 -28.16 6.17
C SER A 21 6.32 -27.68 4.90
N ASN A 22 7.07 -27.65 3.79
CA ASN A 22 6.57 -27.21 2.48
C ASN A 22 5.77 -28.27 1.72
N ILE A 23 5.62 -29.48 2.26
CA ILE A 23 5.08 -30.65 1.55
C ILE A 23 3.54 -30.61 1.46
N ILE A 24 2.89 -29.91 2.39
CA ILE A 24 1.42 -29.85 2.46
C ILE A 24 0.90 -29.03 1.27
N LYS A 25 0.08 -29.65 0.40
CA LYS A 25 -0.64 -28.94 -0.67
C LYS A 25 -1.66 -27.99 -0.04
N THR A 26 -1.56 -26.68 -0.33
CA THR A 26 -2.49 -25.64 0.14
C THR A 26 -2.66 -24.58 -0.94
N SER A 27 -3.82 -23.93 -0.93
CA SER A 27 -4.17 -22.83 -1.83
C SER A 27 -3.50 -21.49 -1.47
N ALA A 28 -2.83 -21.38 -0.31
CA ALA A 28 -2.15 -20.16 0.12
C ALA A 28 -0.95 -19.80 -0.78
N GLU A 29 -0.78 -18.50 -1.04
CA GLU A 29 0.31 -18.01 -1.89
C GLU A 29 1.69 -18.15 -1.23
N ARG A 30 1.76 -17.87 0.08
CA ARG A 30 3.01 -17.89 0.84
C ARG A 30 2.91 -18.78 2.06
N ARG A 31 4.06 -19.30 2.50
CA ARG A 31 4.19 -20.11 3.70
C ARG A 31 5.09 -19.41 4.72
N LEU A 32 4.70 -19.52 5.98
CA LEU A 32 5.47 -19.01 7.11
C LEU A 32 5.89 -20.19 8.00
N PRO A 33 7.15 -20.20 8.49
CA PRO A 33 7.69 -21.32 9.26
C PRO A 33 7.09 -21.41 10.66
N SER A 34 6.57 -20.30 11.21
CA SER A 34 6.01 -20.23 12.56
C SER A 34 5.07 -19.04 12.74
N THR A 35 4.32 -19.05 13.84
CA THR A 35 3.44 -17.95 14.25
C THR A 35 4.21 -16.65 14.52
N ASP A 36 5.44 -16.73 15.05
CA ASP A 36 6.26 -15.53 15.32
C ASP A 36 6.61 -14.75 14.05
N SER A 37 6.68 -15.46 12.92
CA SER A 37 6.88 -14.84 11.61
C SER A 37 5.68 -13.99 11.20
N VAL A 38 4.46 -14.42 11.55
CA VAL A 38 3.23 -13.64 11.37
C VAL A 38 3.28 -12.36 12.19
N VAL A 39 3.67 -12.47 13.47
CA VAL A 39 3.76 -11.31 14.38
C VAL A 39 4.77 -10.29 13.85
N THR A 40 5.93 -10.76 13.40
CA THR A 40 6.97 -9.91 12.80
C THR A 40 6.45 -9.18 11.55
N MET A 41 5.77 -9.91 10.66
CA MET A 41 5.18 -9.34 9.45
C MET A 41 4.12 -8.28 9.77
N LEU A 42 3.20 -8.55 10.70
CA LEU A 42 2.17 -7.59 11.08
C LEU A 42 2.76 -6.32 11.71
N LYS A 43 3.76 -6.46 12.58
CA LYS A 43 4.51 -5.31 13.13
C LYS A 43 5.22 -4.51 12.04
N TRP A 44 5.75 -5.17 11.02
CA TRP A 44 6.37 -4.50 9.88
C TRP A 44 5.33 -3.71 9.07
N VAL A 45 4.18 -4.32 8.78
CA VAL A 45 3.06 -3.66 8.10
C VAL A 45 2.63 -2.43 8.89
N GLU A 46 2.33 -2.56 10.18
CA GLU A 46 1.91 -1.46 11.04
C GLU A 46 2.90 -0.28 10.98
N ARG A 47 4.21 -0.55 11.11
CA ARG A 47 5.24 0.49 11.00
C ARG A 47 5.29 1.14 9.64
N HIS A 48 5.11 0.38 8.56
CA HIS A 48 5.13 0.90 7.19
C HIS A 48 3.97 1.85 6.91
N PHE A 49 2.77 1.54 7.41
CA PHE A 49 1.59 2.39 7.28
C PHE A 49 1.65 3.61 8.21
N ASN A 50 2.15 3.46 9.44
CA ASN A 50 2.27 4.57 10.39
C ASN A 50 3.26 5.66 9.95
N LYS A 51 4.23 5.34 9.08
CA LYS A 51 5.13 6.34 8.46
C LYS A 51 4.42 7.30 7.50
N ARG A 52 3.20 6.97 7.06
CA ARG A 52 2.45 7.76 6.05
C ARG A 52 1.48 8.79 6.64
N LYS A 53 1.49 9.06 7.94
CA LYS A 53 0.87 10.30 8.40
C LYS A 53 1.77 11.44 7.92
N PRO A 54 1.34 12.33 7.00
CA PRO A 54 2.01 13.60 6.89
C PRO A 54 2.02 14.15 8.32
N ARG A 55 3.19 14.44 8.86
CA ARG A 55 3.24 15.35 10.02
C ARG A 55 2.42 16.54 9.53
N ASN A 56 1.25 16.76 10.13
CA ASN A 56 0.56 18.04 9.98
C ASN A 56 1.64 19.04 10.33
N ASN A 57 2.21 19.67 9.31
CA ASN A 57 3.24 20.67 9.49
C ASN A 57 2.46 21.90 9.95
N SER A 58 1.99 21.84 11.21
CA SER A 58 1.60 22.99 11.97
C SER A 58 2.86 23.83 12.09
N ILE A 59 3.08 24.66 11.08
CA ILE A 59 3.30 26.08 11.30
C ILE A 59 4.08 26.30 12.61
N THR A 60 5.37 25.96 12.59
CA THR A 60 6.27 26.40 13.65
C THR A 60 7.14 27.47 13.03
N TYR A 61 6.65 28.70 13.13
CA TYR A 61 7.33 29.92 12.73
C TYR A 61 8.66 30.05 13.47
N LYS A 62 9.71 29.42 12.94
CA LYS A 62 11.09 29.83 13.19
C LYS A 62 11.67 30.24 11.84
N LEU A 63 11.14 31.36 11.34
CA LEU A 63 11.70 32.12 10.23
C LEU A 63 13.10 32.59 10.66
N LYS A 64 14.13 31.78 10.40
CA LYS A 64 15.49 32.29 10.26
C LYS A 64 15.55 32.98 8.91
N LYS A 65 15.74 34.30 8.96
CA LYS A 65 15.95 35.19 7.83
C LYS A 65 17.03 34.64 6.90
N GLN A 66 16.63 34.06 5.78
CA GLN A 66 17.42 34.01 4.55
C GLN A 66 16.45 33.97 3.37
N ASP A 67 16.81 34.74 2.33
CA ASP A 67 16.03 35.04 1.14
C ASP A 67 15.71 33.78 0.32
N SER A 68 14.68 33.03 0.71
CA SER A 68 14.19 31.90 -0.08
C SER A 68 13.13 32.39 -1.05
N VAL A 69 13.50 32.41 -2.34
CA VAL A 69 12.67 32.63 -3.52
C VAL A 69 11.29 31.96 -3.34
N LYS A 70 10.22 32.75 -3.53
CA LYS A 70 8.84 32.25 -3.55
C LYS A 70 8.65 31.36 -4.78
N MET A 71 8.78 30.05 -4.61
CA MET A 71 8.38 29.07 -5.63
C MET A 71 6.85 29.05 -5.72
N HIS A 72 6.30 29.68 -6.77
CA HIS A 72 4.89 29.59 -7.10
C HIS A 72 4.67 28.27 -7.86
N MET A 73 4.03 27.29 -7.22
CA MET A 73 3.59 26.08 -7.91
C MET A 73 2.23 26.37 -8.56
N SER A 74 2.23 26.64 -9.86
CA SER A 74 1.01 26.61 -10.66
C SER A 74 0.72 25.16 -11.05
N PHE A 75 -0.39 24.62 -10.56
CA PHE A 75 -0.93 23.37 -11.09
C PHE A 75 -1.70 23.71 -12.35
N ASP A 76 -1.10 23.45 -13.53
CA ASP A 76 -1.88 23.31 -14.75
C ASP A 76 -2.65 21.99 -14.68
N CYS A 77 -3.83 22.04 -14.06
CA CYS A 77 -4.83 21.00 -14.21
C CYS A 77 -5.29 21.00 -15.68
N LYS A 78 -4.70 20.14 -16.50
CA LYS A 78 -5.30 19.81 -17.78
C LYS A 78 -6.64 19.11 -17.51
N PRO A 79 -7.77 19.60 -18.04
CA PRO A 79 -9.00 18.84 -17.98
C PRO A 79 -8.78 17.54 -18.77
N TYR A 80 -9.13 16.41 -18.15
CA TYR A 80 -9.28 15.14 -18.85
C TYR A 80 -10.35 15.34 -19.92
N HIS A 81 -9.92 15.57 -21.15
CA HIS A 81 -10.81 15.52 -22.31
C HIS A 81 -11.11 14.04 -22.56
N ASN A 82 -12.33 13.64 -22.23
CA ASN A 82 -12.84 12.31 -22.56
C ASN A 82 -13.14 12.29 -24.06
N SER A 83 -12.12 12.07 -24.89
CA SER A 83 -12.27 11.80 -26.32
C SER A 83 -12.84 10.39 -26.49
N SER A 84 -14.16 10.27 -26.38
CA SER A 84 -14.90 9.16 -26.99
C SER A 84 -15.13 9.55 -28.45
N SER A 85 -14.11 9.34 -29.28
CA SER A 85 -14.28 9.22 -30.72
C SER A 85 -14.77 7.81 -31.06
N ASP A 86 -15.29 7.67 -32.28
CA ASP A 86 -15.88 6.48 -32.91
C ASP A 86 -17.42 6.49 -32.74
N GLU A 87 -18.21 7.16 -33.60
CA GLU A 87 -18.34 7.00 -35.06
C GLU A 87 -18.55 5.52 -35.46
N ASN A 88 -19.82 5.09 -35.55
CA ASN A 88 -20.28 4.22 -36.64
C ASN A 88 -21.81 3.98 -36.64
N ALA A 89 -22.37 4.10 -37.85
CA ALA A 89 -23.67 3.66 -38.37
C ALA A 89 -24.94 4.40 -37.91
#